data_AF-A0A077L983-F1
#
_entry.id   AF-A0A077L983-F1
#
_cell.length_a   1.000
_cell.length_b   1.000
_cell.length_c   1.000
_cell.angle_alpha   90.00
_cell.angle_beta   90.00
_cell.angle_gamma   90.00
#
_symmetry.space_group_name_H-M   'P 1'
#
loop_
_entity.id
_entity.type
_entity.pdbx_description
1 polymer ?
#
loop_
_entity_poly.entity_id
_entity_poly.type
_entity_poly.pdbx_seq_one_letter_code
_entity_poly.pdbx_strand_id
1 'polypeptide(L)'
;MKTKIKRIKKISGIWTLFIIPTLTLSAIAGATYFVIKNSRSIQKEYWSVEKFNKAVNEIKIENRVVGAIIAKDLLTDFNDQKEKSQKKLDEYFKKYPEIKDESKVKKNKNKYKKIIENKPKPFDANLFLNNKINNRLDFEKTKFLDFRYIGLEEVKEDKNSLRVHFEIYLNYKYATGVFETNKIKSTPNSKYYFKSSQIVKFLSNDLKTYQGSEFLKRWSEIKKEAEEIIKKYDLLNKQLEKEILSSEQRIRYIEKINNKSNSEIQEINQLRDKINNLKEEQKKVFTNISFQNEIFNWFIDAINKTDAFPDIYPENNFKIIPGSEKDNDAFVTWNPKKGLNELKIVYKFENKTNKIIKSESQIKIFTLEV
;
A
#
# COMPACT_ATOMS: atom_id res chain seq x y z
N MET A 1 29.17 67.57 32.16
CA MET A 1 28.41 66.36 31.76
C MET A 1 26.94 66.55 32.11
N LYS A 2 26.04 66.58 31.11
CA LYS A 2 24.57 66.60 31.32
C LYS A 2 24.03 65.18 31.12
N THR A 3 23.30 64.64 32.09
CA THR A 3 22.48 63.43 31.89
C THR A 3 21.01 63.72 32.15
N LYS A 4 20.20 63.39 31.14
CA LYS A 4 18.75 63.60 31.04
C LYS A 4 17.99 62.57 31.87
N ILE A 5 17.03 63.02 32.67
CA ILE A 5 15.96 62.20 33.25
C ILE A 5 14.91 61.93 32.15
N LYS A 6 14.70 60.66 31.77
CA LYS A 6 13.58 60.25 30.91
C LYS A 6 12.41 59.76 31.77
N ARG A 7 11.26 60.44 31.65
CA ARG A 7 9.94 59.98 32.08
C ARG A 7 9.51 58.80 31.21
N ILE A 8 9.22 57.64 31.81
CA ILE A 8 8.40 56.57 31.19
C ILE A 8 7.03 56.58 31.86
N LYS A 9 6.00 56.96 31.10
CA LYS A 9 4.59 56.99 31.51
C LYS A 9 3.95 55.60 31.35
N LYS A 10 3.23 55.19 32.39
CA LYS A 10 2.00 54.36 32.45
C LYS A 10 1.45 53.83 31.10
N ILE A 11 1.81 52.60 30.71
CA ILE A 11 1.04 51.75 29.75
C ILE A 11 1.11 50.26 30.17
N SER A 12 1.13 49.95 31.48
CA SER A 12 1.21 48.54 31.96
C SER A 12 -0.07 48.01 32.59
N GLY A 13 -1.09 48.86 32.83
CA GLY A 13 -2.31 48.46 33.54
C GLY A 13 -3.47 47.97 32.66
N ILE A 14 -3.52 48.36 31.38
CA ILE A 14 -4.65 48.03 30.49
C ILE A 14 -4.43 46.68 29.79
N TRP A 15 -3.18 46.32 29.49
CA TRP A 15 -2.86 45.05 28.84
C TRP A 15 -3.05 43.83 29.75
N THR A 16 -2.83 43.97 31.06
CA THR A 16 -3.04 42.89 32.05
C THR A 16 -4.52 42.64 32.35
N LEU A 17 -5.36 43.68 32.36
CA LEU A 17 -6.80 43.56 32.68
C LEU A 17 -7.65 42.98 31.54
N PHE A 18 -7.21 43.07 30.27
CA PHE A 18 -7.96 42.52 29.13
C PHE A 18 -7.36 41.24 28.52
N ILE A 19 -6.04 41.04 28.56
CA ILE A 19 -5.41 39.82 27.99
C ILE A 19 -5.58 38.61 28.92
N ILE A 20 -5.42 38.79 30.23
CA ILE A 20 -5.41 37.66 31.17
C ILE A 20 -6.78 36.96 31.23
N PRO A 21 -7.93 37.65 31.26
CA PRO A 21 -9.23 36.98 31.20
C PRO A 21 -9.51 36.32 29.84
N THR A 22 -9.10 36.93 28.72
CA THR A 22 -9.39 36.40 27.38
C THR A 22 -8.53 35.19 27.02
N LEU A 23 -7.25 35.15 27.41
CA LEU A 23 -6.37 33.98 27.25
C LEU A 23 -6.76 32.83 28.18
N THR A 24 -7.19 33.13 29.42
CA THR A 24 -7.69 32.09 30.32
C THR A 24 -9.05 31.56 29.90
N LEU A 25 -9.99 32.41 29.44
CA LEU A 25 -11.28 31.96 28.90
C LEU A 25 -11.13 31.15 27.61
N SER A 26 -10.22 31.51 26.71
CA SER A 26 -9.96 30.72 25.50
C SER A 26 -9.23 29.40 25.79
N ALA A 27 -8.32 29.37 26.77
CA ALA A 27 -7.70 28.13 27.25
C ALA A 27 -8.71 27.23 28.00
N ILE A 28 -9.57 27.81 28.84
CA ILE A 28 -10.64 27.10 29.55
C ILE A 28 -11.70 26.62 28.57
N ALA A 29 -12.12 27.44 27.60
CA ALA A 29 -13.06 27.02 26.54
C ALA A 29 -12.45 25.96 25.62
N GLY A 30 -11.16 26.07 25.28
CA GLY A 30 -10.43 25.06 24.54
C GLY A 30 -10.32 23.73 25.30
N ALA A 31 -9.95 23.78 26.58
CA ALA A 31 -9.91 22.61 27.46
C ALA A 31 -11.30 22.02 27.69
N THR A 32 -12.32 22.86 27.86
CA THR A 32 -13.72 22.46 28.05
C THR A 32 -14.28 21.86 26.77
N TYR A 33 -13.97 22.40 25.59
CA TYR A 33 -14.29 21.81 24.30
C TYR A 33 -13.55 20.47 24.09
N PHE A 34 -12.28 20.38 24.47
CA PHE A 34 -11.50 19.13 24.37
C PHE A 34 -12.05 18.05 25.32
N VAL A 35 -12.41 18.43 26.55
CA VAL A 35 -13.06 17.56 27.52
C VAL A 35 -14.45 17.16 27.03
N ILE A 36 -15.31 18.09 26.61
CA ILE A 36 -16.66 17.81 26.09
C ILE A 36 -16.61 16.93 24.83
N LYS A 37 -15.67 17.20 23.92
CA LYS A 37 -15.47 16.39 22.70
C LYS A 37 -14.98 14.98 23.02
N ASN A 38 -14.10 14.83 24.03
CA ASN A 38 -13.60 13.53 24.48
C ASN A 38 -14.50 12.84 25.51
N SER A 39 -15.47 13.54 26.11
CA SER A 39 -16.41 13.02 27.11
C SER A 39 -17.75 12.60 26.51
N ARG A 40 -18.02 12.93 25.24
CA ARG A 40 -19.17 12.36 24.51
C ARG A 40 -18.97 10.86 24.40
N SER A 41 -19.93 10.09 24.92
CA SER A 41 -19.95 8.64 24.75
C SER A 41 -19.94 8.34 23.24
N ILE A 42 -18.95 7.58 22.79
CA ILE A 42 -18.88 7.12 21.41
C ILE A 42 -20.12 6.26 21.19
N GLN A 43 -21.05 6.75 20.37
CA GLN A 43 -22.20 5.95 19.97
C GLN A 43 -21.67 4.80 19.12
N LYS A 44 -21.76 3.58 19.68
CA LYS A 44 -21.28 2.38 19.01
C LYS A 44 -22.27 1.97 17.95
N GLU A 45 -21.76 1.59 16.79
CA GLU A 45 -22.58 1.08 15.71
C GLU A 45 -22.80 -0.43 15.86
N TYR A 46 -24.03 -0.90 15.65
CA TYR A 46 -24.30 -2.33 15.66
C TYR A 46 -23.81 -3.01 14.37
N TRP A 47 -23.04 -4.09 14.53
CA TRP A 47 -22.52 -4.93 13.47
C TRP A 47 -23.05 -6.35 13.63
N SER A 48 -23.85 -6.81 12.67
CA SER A 48 -24.24 -8.23 12.60
C SER A 48 -23.05 -9.10 12.20
N VAL A 49 -23.11 -10.40 12.50
CA VAL A 49 -22.08 -11.38 12.08
C VAL A 49 -21.98 -11.42 10.56
N GLU A 50 -23.11 -11.33 9.84
CA GLU A 50 -23.14 -11.27 8.38
C GLU A 50 -22.47 -10.01 7.83
N LYS A 51 -22.74 -8.83 8.42
CA LYS A 51 -22.08 -7.57 8.04
C LYS A 51 -20.58 -7.67 8.23
N PHE A 52 -20.13 -8.23 9.36
CA PHE A 52 -18.72 -8.49 9.63
C PHE A 52 -18.10 -9.40 8.58
N ASN A 53 -18.69 -10.58 8.33
CA ASN A 53 -18.19 -11.55 7.37
C ASN A 53 -18.09 -10.98 5.95
N LYS A 54 -19.08 -10.19 5.52
CA LYS A 54 -19.04 -9.50 4.23
C LYS A 54 -17.87 -8.52 4.16
N ALA A 55 -17.71 -7.68 5.19
CA ALA A 55 -16.66 -6.66 5.21
C ALA A 55 -15.26 -7.26 5.22
N VAL A 56 -15.02 -8.33 6.01
CA VAL A 56 -13.69 -8.97 6.10
C VAL A 56 -13.29 -9.73 4.84
N ASN A 57 -14.25 -10.31 4.11
CA ASN A 57 -13.99 -10.98 2.84
C ASN A 57 -13.55 -10.02 1.72
N GLU A 58 -13.90 -8.74 1.85
CA GLU A 58 -13.47 -7.69 0.91
C GLU A 58 -12.10 -7.10 1.26
N ILE A 59 -11.55 -7.40 2.45
CA ILE A 59 -10.27 -6.84 2.88
C ILE A 59 -9.13 -7.46 2.07
N LYS A 60 -8.30 -6.58 1.51
CA LYS A 60 -7.09 -6.93 0.78
C LYS A 60 -5.92 -6.14 1.33
N ILE A 61 -4.80 -6.84 1.57
CA ILE A 61 -3.49 -6.23 1.76
C ILE A 61 -3.03 -5.74 0.38
N GLU A 62 -2.21 -4.70 0.36
CA GLU A 62 -1.52 -4.34 -0.86
C GLU A 62 -0.69 -5.51 -1.39
N ASN A 63 -1.00 -5.96 -2.60
CA ASN A 63 -0.38 -7.16 -3.19
C ASN A 63 1.08 -6.95 -3.60
N ARG A 64 1.60 -5.73 -3.54
CA ARG A 64 2.97 -5.38 -3.91
C ARG A 64 3.54 -4.29 -3.02
N VAL A 65 4.67 -4.56 -2.37
CA VAL A 65 5.45 -3.56 -1.63
C VAL A 65 6.64 -3.17 -2.49
N VAL A 66 6.83 -1.87 -2.71
CA VAL A 66 7.94 -1.30 -3.48
C VAL A 66 8.84 -0.51 -2.55
N GLY A 67 10.12 -0.81 -2.53
CA GLY A 67 11.10 -0.09 -1.70
C GLY A 67 12.37 -0.90 -1.46
N ALA A 68 13.17 -0.50 -0.48
CA ALA A 68 14.45 -1.16 -0.18
C ALA A 68 14.33 -2.54 0.50
N ILE A 69 13.10 -3.01 0.78
CA ILE A 69 12.86 -4.25 1.53
C ILE A 69 12.78 -5.43 0.55
N ILE A 70 13.71 -6.37 0.69
CA ILE A 70 13.72 -7.65 -0.04
C ILE A 70 12.95 -8.69 0.78
N ALA A 71 12.15 -9.54 0.11
CA ALA A 71 11.32 -10.57 0.76
C ALA A 71 12.14 -11.49 1.69
N LYS A 72 13.27 -12.00 1.21
CA LYS A 72 14.15 -12.89 1.98
C LYS A 72 14.68 -12.20 3.25
N ASP A 73 15.21 -10.99 3.11
CA ASP A 73 15.78 -10.24 4.24
C ASP A 73 14.71 -9.90 5.28
N LEU A 74 13.50 -9.56 4.82
CA LEU A 74 12.36 -9.31 5.69
C LEU A 74 11.99 -10.56 6.51
N LEU A 75 11.95 -11.73 5.87
CA LEU A 75 11.62 -12.98 6.53
C LEU A 75 12.71 -13.37 7.55
N THR A 76 13.98 -13.20 7.20
CA THR A 76 15.10 -13.43 8.11
C THR A 76 15.03 -12.51 9.33
N ASP A 77 14.91 -11.19 9.15
CA ASP A 77 14.80 -10.24 10.27
C ASP A 77 13.56 -10.53 11.14
N PHE A 78 12.42 -10.88 10.52
CA PHE A 78 11.22 -11.28 11.27
C PHE A 78 11.46 -12.48 12.18
N ASN A 79 12.11 -13.53 11.66
CA ASN A 79 12.40 -14.74 12.43
C ASN A 79 13.45 -14.48 13.51
N ASP A 80 14.48 -13.71 13.21
CA ASP A 80 15.55 -13.36 14.15
C ASP A 80 15.01 -12.55 15.34
N GLN A 81 14.17 -11.53 15.09
CA GLN A 81 13.55 -10.75 16.16
C GLN A 81 12.58 -11.59 17.00
N LYS A 82 11.83 -12.49 16.36
CA LYS A 82 10.93 -13.43 17.04
C LYS A 82 11.71 -14.35 17.96
N GLU A 83 12.78 -14.97 17.48
CA GLU A 83 13.63 -15.87 18.25
C GLU A 83 14.33 -15.13 19.40
N LYS A 84 14.88 -13.95 19.14
CA LYS A 84 15.52 -13.10 20.16
C LYS A 84 14.56 -12.72 21.29
N SER A 85 13.32 -12.38 20.95
CA SER A 85 12.29 -12.05 21.94
C SER A 85 11.88 -13.27 22.76
N GLN A 86 11.77 -14.43 22.12
CA GLN A 86 11.46 -15.69 22.80
C GLN A 86 12.59 -16.10 23.75
N LYS A 87 13.86 -16.03 23.34
CA LYS A 87 15.02 -16.30 24.20
C LYS A 87 15.02 -15.44 25.46
N LYS A 88 14.76 -14.14 25.33
CA LYS A 88 14.63 -13.22 26.47
C LYS A 88 13.50 -13.63 27.42
N LEU A 89 12.36 -14.04 26.89
CA LEU A 89 11.25 -14.55 27.70
C LEU A 89 11.61 -15.84 28.42
N ASP A 90 12.25 -16.78 27.73
CA ASP A 90 12.62 -18.07 28.29
C ASP A 90 13.69 -17.92 29.39
N GLU A 91 14.69 -17.06 29.18
CA GLU A 91 15.66 -16.67 30.20
C GLU A 91 14.98 -16.02 31.41
N TYR A 92 14.02 -15.13 31.16
CA TYR A 92 13.25 -14.49 32.23
C TYR A 92 12.46 -15.51 33.05
N PHE A 93 11.81 -16.47 32.40
CA PHE A 93 11.05 -17.53 33.05
C PHE A 93 11.94 -18.59 33.73
N LYS A 94 13.18 -18.78 33.26
CA LYS A 94 14.18 -19.58 33.98
C LYS A 94 14.62 -18.90 35.26
N LYS A 95 14.83 -17.57 35.23
CA LYS A 95 15.20 -16.76 36.39
C LYS A 95 14.06 -16.63 37.41
N TYR A 96 12.82 -16.59 36.94
CA TYR A 96 11.62 -16.46 37.76
C TYR A 96 10.63 -17.59 37.43
N PRO A 97 10.87 -18.84 37.88
CA PRO A 97 9.97 -19.95 37.59
C PRO A 97 8.58 -19.78 38.25
N GLU A 98 8.52 -19.03 39.35
CA GLU A 98 7.32 -18.77 40.15
C GLU A 98 6.20 -18.04 39.36
N ILE A 99 6.56 -17.33 38.29
CA ILE A 99 5.61 -16.59 37.44
C ILE A 99 5.09 -17.41 36.25
N LYS A 100 5.54 -18.67 36.06
CA LYS A 100 4.96 -19.58 35.05
C LYS A 100 3.55 -20.04 35.44
N ASP A 101 3.24 -20.08 36.73
CA ASP A 101 1.94 -20.51 37.25
C ASP A 101 1.06 -19.31 37.61
N GLU A 102 0.12 -18.98 36.72
CA GLU A 102 -0.80 -17.85 36.92
C GLU A 102 -1.62 -17.94 38.22
N SER A 103 -1.84 -19.14 38.75
CA SER A 103 -2.63 -19.35 39.97
C SER A 103 -1.88 -18.88 41.22
N LYS A 104 -0.55 -19.10 41.27
CA LYS A 104 0.34 -18.62 42.35
C LYS A 104 0.55 -17.12 42.29
N VAL A 105 0.62 -16.56 41.08
CA VAL A 105 0.77 -15.12 40.85
C VAL A 105 -0.49 -14.35 41.30
N LYS A 106 -1.69 -14.87 41.03
CA LYS A 106 -2.96 -14.25 41.44
C LYS A 106 -3.14 -14.21 42.96
N LYS A 107 -2.67 -15.24 43.69
CA LYS A 107 -2.75 -15.30 45.16
C LYS A 107 -1.82 -14.31 45.86
N ASN A 108 -0.67 -13.97 45.27
CA ASN A 108 0.35 -13.09 45.87
C ASN A 108 0.77 -11.94 44.93
N LYS A 109 -0.22 -11.23 44.38
CA LYS A 109 -0.04 -10.21 43.33
C LYS A 109 0.94 -9.08 43.74
N ASN A 110 0.94 -8.68 45.01
CA ASN A 110 1.83 -7.62 45.53
C ASN A 110 3.30 -8.08 45.61
N LYS A 111 3.54 -9.36 45.92
CA LYS A 111 4.91 -9.92 46.00
C LYS A 111 5.58 -9.99 44.63
N TYR A 112 4.81 -10.32 43.59
CA TYR A 112 5.33 -10.50 42.23
C TYR A 112 5.13 -9.29 41.31
N LYS A 113 4.54 -8.20 41.80
CA LYS A 113 4.20 -7.01 40.99
C LYS A 113 5.38 -6.50 40.17
N LYS A 114 6.54 -6.27 40.80
CA LYS A 114 7.77 -5.81 40.13
C LYS A 114 8.30 -6.82 39.11
N ILE A 115 8.15 -8.13 39.37
CA ILE A 115 8.60 -9.20 38.47
C ILE A 115 7.64 -9.32 37.27
N ILE A 116 6.36 -9.01 37.42
CA ILE A 116 5.42 -9.00 36.30
C ILE A 116 5.62 -7.75 35.44
N GLU A 117 5.81 -6.60 36.09
CA GLU A 117 6.03 -5.30 35.41
C GLU A 117 7.32 -5.31 34.58
N ASN A 118 8.38 -5.97 35.07
CA ASN A 118 9.66 -6.09 34.37
C ASN A 118 9.72 -7.25 33.37
N LYS A 119 8.63 -7.98 33.15
CA LYS A 119 8.60 -9.09 32.19
C LYS A 119 8.84 -8.54 30.77
N PRO A 120 9.79 -9.11 30.00
CA PRO A 120 9.97 -8.76 28.61
C PRO A 120 8.67 -8.92 27.82
N LYS A 121 8.39 -8.01 26.88
CA LYS A 121 7.23 -8.15 25.99
C LYS A 121 7.48 -9.28 24.99
N PRO A 122 6.45 -10.08 24.65
CA PRO A 122 6.54 -11.01 23.53
C PRO A 122 6.74 -10.25 22.22
N PHE A 123 7.25 -10.96 21.21
CA PHE A 123 7.35 -10.43 19.86
C PHE A 123 5.95 -10.07 19.34
N ASP A 124 5.81 -8.84 18.84
CA ASP A 124 4.57 -8.33 18.26
C ASP A 124 4.73 -8.27 16.74
N ALA A 125 4.19 -9.29 16.06
CA ALA A 125 4.22 -9.39 14.61
C ALA A 125 3.49 -8.23 13.93
N ASN A 126 2.40 -7.76 14.54
CA ASN A 126 1.63 -6.64 14.00
C ASN A 126 2.46 -5.37 14.02
N LEU A 127 3.05 -5.02 15.16
CA LEU A 127 3.90 -3.84 15.31
C LEU A 127 5.10 -3.88 14.34
N PHE A 128 5.71 -5.05 14.17
CA PHE A 128 6.87 -5.22 13.28
C PHE A 128 6.49 -5.03 11.80
N LEU A 129 5.37 -5.60 11.37
CA LEU A 129 4.95 -5.60 9.95
C LEU A 129 4.18 -4.35 9.53
N ASN A 130 3.50 -3.67 10.46
CA ASN A 130 2.66 -2.51 10.13
C ASN A 130 3.44 -1.33 9.54
N ASN A 131 4.75 -1.23 9.82
CA ASN A 131 5.61 -0.21 9.22
C ASN A 131 6.24 -0.64 7.88
N LYS A 132 6.02 -1.89 7.45
CA LYS A 132 6.67 -2.50 6.29
C LYS A 132 5.67 -2.90 5.21
N ILE A 133 4.42 -3.12 5.57
CA ILE A 133 3.36 -3.60 4.67
C ILE A 133 2.13 -2.71 4.84
N ASN A 134 1.70 -2.09 3.74
CA ASN A 134 0.49 -1.28 3.70
C ASN A 134 -0.75 -2.18 3.55
N ASN A 135 -1.80 -1.85 4.29
CA ASN A 135 -3.13 -2.39 4.06
C ASN A 135 -3.98 -1.35 3.29
N ARG A 136 -4.94 -1.81 2.47
CA ARG A 136 -5.85 -0.93 1.71
C ARG A 136 -7.18 -0.72 2.44
N LEU A 137 -7.13 -0.64 3.77
CA LEU A 137 -8.34 -0.44 4.57
C LEU A 137 -8.80 1.01 4.42
N ASP A 138 -10.07 1.18 4.06
CA ASP A 138 -10.71 2.50 4.11
C ASP A 138 -10.96 2.94 5.57
N PHE A 139 -11.39 4.18 5.74
CA PHE A 139 -11.65 4.76 7.05
C PHE A 139 -12.73 3.99 7.84
N GLU A 140 -13.77 3.50 7.16
CA GLU A 140 -14.87 2.77 7.80
C GLU A 140 -14.38 1.43 8.35
N LYS A 141 -13.67 0.67 7.52
CA LYS A 141 -13.04 -0.60 7.90
C LYS A 141 -12.04 -0.40 9.03
N THR A 142 -11.18 0.62 8.95
CA THR A 142 -10.20 0.92 10.01
C THR A 142 -10.87 1.31 11.33
N LYS A 143 -12.04 1.96 11.29
CA LYS A 143 -12.78 2.37 12.48
C LYS A 143 -13.44 1.18 13.18
N PHE A 144 -14.08 0.29 12.41
CA PHE A 144 -14.92 -0.77 12.97
C PHE A 144 -14.26 -2.15 13.03
N LEU A 145 -13.14 -2.35 12.35
CA LEU A 145 -12.40 -3.60 12.32
C LEU A 145 -11.00 -3.38 12.91
N ASP A 146 -10.57 -4.33 13.74
CA ASP A 146 -9.22 -4.37 14.32
C ASP A 146 -8.39 -5.37 13.54
N PHE A 147 -7.63 -4.87 12.55
CA PHE A 147 -6.77 -5.65 11.68
C PHE A 147 -5.38 -5.82 12.30
N ARG A 148 -4.85 -7.04 12.29
CA ARG A 148 -3.53 -7.35 12.84
C ARG A 148 -2.76 -8.34 11.98
N TYR A 149 -1.50 -8.04 11.70
CA TYR A 149 -0.59 -9.03 11.11
C TYR A 149 -0.16 -10.05 12.18
N ILE A 150 -0.13 -11.33 11.80
CA ILE A 150 0.25 -12.44 12.69
C ILE A 150 1.55 -13.12 12.28
N GLY A 151 1.99 -12.97 11.02
CA GLY A 151 3.30 -13.45 10.61
C GLY A 151 3.55 -13.52 9.11
N LEU A 152 4.70 -14.08 8.78
CA LEU A 152 5.21 -14.26 7.42
C LEU A 152 5.56 -15.72 7.17
N GLU A 153 5.40 -16.15 5.92
CA GLU A 153 5.81 -17.46 5.43
C GLU A 153 6.38 -17.33 4.02
N GLU A 154 7.38 -18.15 3.72
CA GLU A 154 8.02 -18.20 2.40
C GLU A 154 7.07 -18.79 1.34
N VAL A 155 7.09 -18.23 0.13
CA VAL A 155 6.45 -18.84 -1.03
C VAL A 155 7.52 -19.58 -1.83
N LYS A 156 7.51 -20.92 -1.76
CA LYS A 156 8.57 -21.78 -2.36
C LYS A 156 8.80 -21.52 -3.85
N GLU A 157 7.77 -21.10 -4.57
CA GLU A 157 7.79 -20.90 -6.02
C GLU A 157 8.21 -19.48 -6.45
N ASP A 158 8.24 -18.50 -5.53
CA ASP A 158 8.57 -17.10 -5.84
C ASP A 158 9.36 -16.45 -4.71
N LYS A 159 10.68 -16.31 -4.92
CA LYS A 159 11.62 -15.72 -3.96
C LYS A 159 11.31 -14.25 -3.62
N ASN A 160 10.56 -13.57 -4.48
CA ASN A 160 10.17 -12.19 -4.28
C ASN A 160 8.83 -12.06 -3.55
N SER A 161 8.22 -13.17 -3.14
CA SER A 161 6.90 -13.17 -2.52
C SER A 161 6.92 -13.80 -1.13
N LEU A 162 6.19 -13.19 -0.22
CA LEU A 162 5.89 -13.78 1.08
C LEU A 162 4.38 -13.92 1.25
N ARG A 163 3.97 -15.00 1.90
CA ARG A 163 2.62 -15.15 2.41
C ARG A 163 2.51 -14.41 3.74
N VAL A 164 1.75 -13.33 3.72
CA VAL A 164 1.47 -12.50 4.88
C VAL A 164 0.20 -13.00 5.53
N HIS A 165 0.30 -13.43 6.79
CA HIS A 165 -0.81 -13.91 7.57
C HIS A 165 -1.38 -12.77 8.42
N PHE A 166 -2.71 -12.66 8.48
CA PHE A 166 -3.40 -11.63 9.26
C PHE A 166 -4.69 -12.13 9.90
N GLU A 167 -5.13 -11.43 10.94
CA GLU A 167 -6.39 -11.64 11.61
C GLU A 167 -7.17 -10.33 11.75
N ILE A 168 -8.48 -10.43 11.88
CA ILE A 168 -9.39 -9.29 11.99
C ILE A 168 -10.42 -9.60 13.06
N TYR A 169 -10.65 -8.61 13.92
CA TYR A 169 -11.71 -8.64 14.93
C TYR A 169 -12.68 -7.47 14.75
N LEU A 170 -13.87 -7.55 15.38
CA LEU A 170 -14.71 -6.37 15.56
C LEU A 170 -14.06 -5.42 16.57
N ASN A 171 -13.96 -4.15 16.21
CA ASN A 171 -13.44 -3.12 17.09
C ASN A 171 -14.52 -2.68 18.10
N TYR A 172 -14.60 -3.37 19.24
CA TYR A 172 -15.60 -3.10 20.28
C TYR A 172 -15.50 -1.71 20.94
N LYS A 173 -14.47 -0.92 20.62
CA LYS A 173 -14.40 0.50 21.00
C LYS A 173 -15.43 1.33 20.24
N TYR A 174 -15.66 1.02 18.97
CA TYR A 174 -16.52 1.78 18.06
C TYR A 174 -17.76 1.02 17.58
N ALA A 175 -17.78 -0.31 17.73
CA ALA A 175 -18.90 -1.15 17.35
C ALA A 175 -19.44 -2.00 18.52
N THR A 176 -20.70 -2.41 18.40
CA THR A 176 -21.33 -3.47 19.20
C THR A 176 -21.75 -4.60 18.27
N GLY A 177 -21.87 -5.81 18.80
CA GLY A 177 -22.35 -6.96 18.07
C GLY A 177 -23.29 -7.78 18.93
N VAL A 178 -23.57 -9.00 18.47
CA VAL A 178 -24.24 -10.04 19.28
C VAL A 178 -23.48 -10.22 20.59
N PHE A 179 -24.22 -10.50 21.67
CA PHE A 179 -23.63 -10.64 23.00
C PHE A 179 -22.54 -11.72 23.03
N GLU A 180 -21.38 -11.33 23.55
CA GLU A 180 -20.25 -12.19 23.86
C GLU A 180 -19.65 -11.75 25.20
N THR A 181 -19.10 -12.70 25.94
CA THR A 181 -18.41 -12.38 27.20
C THR A 181 -17.09 -11.67 26.90
N ASN A 182 -16.61 -10.85 27.83
CA ASN A 182 -15.30 -10.18 27.67
C ASN A 182 -14.11 -11.15 27.57
N LYS A 183 -14.30 -12.42 27.98
CA LYS A 183 -13.30 -13.48 27.79
C LYS A 183 -13.22 -13.98 26.35
N ILE A 184 -14.29 -13.82 25.58
CA ILE A 184 -14.43 -14.28 24.20
C ILE A 184 -14.13 -13.15 23.21
N LYS A 185 -14.56 -11.92 23.50
CA LYS A 185 -14.33 -10.76 22.62
C LYS A 185 -12.85 -10.61 22.26
N SER A 186 -12.58 -10.32 20.98
CA SER A 186 -11.22 -10.13 20.46
C SER A 186 -10.31 -11.35 20.65
N THR A 187 -10.89 -12.55 20.63
CA THR A 187 -10.16 -13.82 20.65
C THR A 187 -10.60 -14.69 19.46
N PRO A 188 -9.83 -15.72 19.07
CA PRO A 188 -10.21 -16.63 17.99
C PRO A 188 -11.55 -17.36 18.19
N ASN A 189 -12.05 -17.41 19.42
CA ASN A 189 -13.35 -18.01 19.75
C ASN A 189 -14.53 -17.04 19.55
N SER A 190 -14.25 -15.79 19.17
CA SER A 190 -15.29 -14.80 18.90
C SER A 190 -16.05 -15.12 17.61
N LYS A 191 -17.34 -14.81 17.59
CA LYS A 191 -18.16 -14.78 16.37
C LYS A 191 -17.67 -13.72 15.38
N TYR A 192 -16.91 -12.73 15.85
CA TYR A 192 -16.33 -11.66 15.07
C TYR A 192 -14.82 -11.85 14.93
N TYR A 193 -14.41 -13.01 14.43
CA TYR A 193 -13.03 -13.36 14.16
C TYR A 193 -12.89 -13.85 12.73
N PHE A 194 -11.88 -13.32 12.04
CA PHE A 194 -11.51 -13.75 10.71
C PHE A 194 -9.99 -13.87 10.64
N LYS A 195 -9.50 -14.94 10.04
CA LYS A 195 -8.07 -15.17 9.79
C LYS A 195 -7.87 -15.57 8.36
N SER A 196 -6.89 -14.95 7.72
CA SER A 196 -6.55 -15.23 6.33
C SER A 196 -5.08 -14.99 6.07
N SER A 197 -4.67 -15.25 4.84
CA SER A 197 -3.32 -14.94 4.35
C SER A 197 -3.39 -14.45 2.92
N GLN A 198 -2.44 -13.60 2.54
CA GLN A 198 -2.31 -13.10 1.19
C GLN A 198 -0.85 -13.13 0.76
N ILE A 199 -0.62 -13.51 -0.50
CA ILE A 199 0.71 -13.42 -1.10
C ILE A 199 0.97 -11.95 -1.46
N VAL A 200 2.09 -11.43 -0.97
CA VAL A 200 2.56 -10.07 -1.23
C VAL A 200 3.93 -10.16 -1.90
N LYS A 201 4.07 -9.49 -3.04
CA LYS A 201 5.33 -9.41 -3.78
C LYS A 201 6.14 -8.20 -3.31
N PHE A 202 7.40 -8.40 -2.96
CA PHE A 202 8.36 -7.38 -2.57
C PHE A 202 9.30 -7.14 -3.74
N LEU A 203 9.35 -5.90 -4.22
CA LEU A 203 10.17 -5.53 -5.37
C LEU A 203 11.07 -4.37 -4.97
N SER A 204 12.38 -4.55 -5.15
CA SER A 204 13.34 -3.48 -4.91
C SER A 204 13.40 -2.47 -6.06
N ASN A 205 14.01 -1.32 -5.79
CA ASN A 205 14.36 -0.36 -6.81
C ASN A 205 15.70 0.25 -6.45
N ASP A 206 16.77 -0.36 -6.97
CA ASP A 206 18.13 0.00 -6.57
C ASP A 206 18.74 1.05 -7.51
N LEU A 207 18.05 1.44 -8.59
CA LEU A 207 18.53 2.44 -9.55
C LEU A 207 18.82 3.79 -8.89
N LYS A 208 19.92 4.43 -9.31
CA LYS A 208 20.34 5.78 -8.90
C LYS A 208 19.43 6.85 -9.53
N THR A 209 18.18 6.89 -9.04
CA THR A 209 17.09 7.76 -9.53
C THR A 209 16.60 8.72 -8.45
N TYR A 210 17.40 8.91 -7.40
CA TYR A 210 17.12 9.74 -6.23
C TYR A 210 17.46 11.22 -6.49
N GLN A 211 17.10 12.10 -5.55
CA GLN A 211 17.38 13.54 -5.66
C GLN A 211 18.89 13.82 -5.75
N GLY A 212 19.29 14.56 -6.78
CA GLY A 212 20.70 14.87 -7.06
C GLY A 212 21.41 13.89 -8.01
N SER A 213 20.80 12.74 -8.33
CA SER A 213 21.28 11.85 -9.39
C SER A 213 21.20 12.50 -10.78
N GLU A 214 22.05 12.07 -11.72
CA GLU A 214 21.97 12.54 -13.10
C GLU A 214 20.65 12.17 -13.77
N PHE A 215 20.07 11.02 -13.40
CA PHE A 215 18.73 10.64 -13.86
C PHE A 215 17.70 11.71 -13.55
N LEU A 216 17.66 12.19 -12.30
CA LEU A 216 16.64 13.15 -11.90
C LEU A 216 16.91 14.55 -12.48
N LYS A 217 18.17 14.95 -12.64
CA LYS A 217 18.54 16.22 -13.28
C LYS A 217 18.05 16.29 -14.73
N ARG A 218 18.07 15.14 -15.44
CA ARG A 218 17.64 15.03 -16.84
C ARG A 218 16.21 14.52 -17.01
N TRP A 219 15.46 14.37 -15.93
CA TRP A 219 14.12 13.77 -15.96
C TRP A 219 13.16 14.48 -16.92
N SER A 220 13.19 15.82 -16.97
CA SER A 220 12.33 16.61 -17.85
C SER A 220 12.58 16.38 -19.34
N GLU A 221 13.78 15.94 -19.72
CA GLU A 221 14.14 15.57 -21.09
C GLU A 221 13.74 14.13 -21.36
N ILE A 222 14.17 13.23 -20.48
CA ILE A 222 14.01 11.78 -20.61
C ILE A 222 12.54 11.38 -20.65
N LYS A 223 11.70 12.00 -19.82
CA LYS A 223 10.27 11.64 -19.75
C LYS A 223 9.51 11.92 -21.03
N LYS A 224 9.96 12.88 -21.86
CA LYS A 224 9.27 13.27 -23.10
C LYS A 224 9.21 12.11 -24.10
N GLU A 225 10.31 11.37 -24.24
CA GLU A 225 10.37 10.21 -25.13
C GLU A 225 9.33 9.14 -24.72
N ALA A 226 9.19 8.85 -23.42
CA ALA A 226 8.13 7.96 -22.93
C ALA A 226 6.72 8.53 -23.15
N GLU A 227 6.52 9.82 -22.87
CA GLU A 227 5.22 10.49 -23.07
C GLU A 227 4.81 10.45 -24.55
N GLU A 228 5.73 10.60 -25.49
CA GLU A 228 5.49 10.48 -26.94
C GLU A 228 5.09 9.06 -27.34
N ILE A 229 5.80 8.03 -26.84
CA ILE A 229 5.42 6.63 -27.04
C ILE A 229 3.99 6.41 -26.53
N ILE A 230 3.68 6.85 -25.30
CA ILE A 230 2.34 6.63 -24.75
C ILE A 230 1.28 7.39 -25.55
N LYS A 231 1.53 8.65 -25.97
CA LYS A 231 0.61 9.43 -26.80
C LYS A 231 0.28 8.74 -28.12
N LYS A 232 1.26 8.11 -28.77
CA LYS A 232 1.05 7.30 -29.98
C LYS A 232 0.04 6.17 -29.74
N TYR A 233 0.20 5.41 -28.65
CA TYR A 233 -0.72 4.32 -28.32
C TYR A 233 -2.08 4.81 -27.79
N ASP A 234 -2.12 5.94 -27.10
CA ASP A 234 -3.38 6.58 -26.68
C ASP A 234 -4.19 7.08 -27.88
N LEU A 235 -3.53 7.60 -28.92
CA LEU A 235 -4.19 7.97 -30.18
C LEU A 235 -4.81 6.75 -30.86
N LEU A 236 -4.08 5.64 -30.94
CA LEU A 236 -4.61 4.36 -31.46
C LEU A 236 -5.83 3.90 -30.65
N ASN A 237 -5.74 3.94 -29.32
CA ASN A 237 -6.84 3.56 -28.43
C ASN A 237 -8.10 4.41 -28.66
N LYS A 238 -7.93 5.73 -28.85
CA LYS A 238 -9.01 6.68 -29.16
C LYS A 238 -9.62 6.45 -30.55
N GLN A 239 -8.82 6.03 -31.53
CA GLN A 239 -9.33 5.67 -32.87
C GLN A 239 -10.24 4.44 -32.78
N LEU A 240 -9.79 3.39 -32.08
CA LEU A 240 -10.60 2.19 -31.82
C LEU A 240 -11.91 2.53 -31.10
N GLU A 241 -11.87 3.40 -30.09
CA GLU A 241 -13.06 3.85 -29.36
C GLU A 241 -14.07 4.56 -30.28
N LYS A 242 -13.59 5.45 -31.16
CA LYS A 242 -14.43 6.14 -32.14
C LYS A 242 -15.09 5.15 -33.12
N GLU A 243 -14.34 4.15 -33.58
CA GLU A 243 -14.89 3.12 -34.47
C GLU A 243 -15.96 2.26 -33.79
N ILE A 244 -15.72 1.86 -32.54
CA ILE A 244 -16.71 1.14 -31.72
C ILE A 244 -17.97 1.98 -31.60
N LEU A 245 -17.84 3.25 -31.21
CA LEU A 245 -18.98 4.15 -31.01
C LEU A 245 -19.78 4.35 -32.31
N SER A 246 -19.10 4.54 -33.44
CA SER A 246 -19.76 4.69 -34.75
C SER A 246 -20.54 3.43 -35.14
N SER A 247 -19.98 2.25 -34.86
CA SER A 247 -20.61 0.95 -35.14
C SER A 247 -21.82 0.70 -34.23
N GLU A 248 -21.71 1.07 -32.95
CA GLU A 248 -22.82 1.01 -31.98
C GLU A 248 -23.96 1.96 -32.37
N GLN A 249 -23.63 3.18 -32.85
CA GLN A 249 -24.63 4.12 -33.36
C GLN A 249 -25.33 3.58 -34.61
N ARG A 250 -24.61 2.93 -35.52
CA ARG A 250 -25.17 2.30 -36.72
C ARG A 250 -26.14 1.17 -36.36
N ILE A 251 -25.78 0.30 -35.43
CA ILE A 251 -26.69 -0.74 -34.90
C ILE A 251 -27.97 -0.10 -34.35
N ARG A 252 -27.85 0.92 -33.49
CA ARG A 252 -29.02 1.61 -32.92
C ARG A 252 -29.92 2.25 -33.97
N TYR A 253 -29.35 2.74 -35.07
CA TYR A 253 -30.13 3.28 -36.19
C TYR A 253 -30.94 2.18 -36.88
N ILE A 254 -30.30 1.07 -37.26
CA ILE A 254 -30.98 -0.08 -37.90
C ILE A 254 -32.04 -0.66 -36.95
N GLU A 255 -31.75 -0.72 -35.65
CA GLU A 255 -32.68 -1.19 -34.63
C GLU A 255 -34.00 -0.40 -34.57
N LYS A 256 -34.00 0.88 -34.96
CA LYS A 256 -35.19 1.74 -35.01
C LYS A 256 -36.07 1.53 -36.26
N ILE A 257 -35.58 0.82 -37.28
CA ILE A 257 -36.34 0.55 -38.49
C ILE A 257 -37.42 -0.51 -38.19
N ASN A 258 -38.68 -0.18 -38.55
CA ASN A 258 -39.81 -1.11 -38.48
C ASN A 258 -39.73 -2.11 -39.64
N ASN A 259 -39.99 -3.40 -39.38
CA ASN A 259 -39.90 -4.50 -40.35
C ASN A 259 -38.52 -4.64 -41.02
N LYS A 260 -37.49 -4.94 -40.22
CA LYS A 260 -36.11 -5.14 -40.70
C LYS A 260 -36.03 -6.23 -41.76
N SER A 261 -35.33 -5.93 -42.84
CA SER A 261 -34.94 -6.88 -43.88
C SER A 261 -33.89 -7.88 -43.37
N ASN A 262 -33.77 -9.02 -44.04
CA ASN A 262 -32.73 -10.00 -43.74
C ASN A 262 -31.32 -9.42 -43.91
N SER A 263 -31.11 -8.48 -44.85
CA SER A 263 -29.84 -7.78 -45.05
C SER A 263 -29.47 -6.88 -43.87
N GLU A 264 -30.44 -6.19 -43.27
CA GLU A 264 -30.22 -5.36 -42.08
C GLU A 264 -29.89 -6.21 -40.84
N ILE A 265 -30.52 -7.38 -40.72
CA ILE A 265 -30.19 -8.35 -39.66
C ILE A 265 -28.76 -8.88 -39.84
N GLN A 266 -28.35 -9.16 -41.07
CA GLN A 266 -26.97 -9.57 -41.38
C GLN A 266 -25.96 -8.45 -41.08
N GLU A 267 -26.26 -7.20 -41.44
CA GLU A 267 -25.42 -6.03 -41.13
C GLU A 267 -25.22 -5.87 -39.62
N ILE A 268 -26.29 -6.01 -38.82
CA ILE A 268 -26.20 -5.96 -37.34
C ILE A 268 -25.24 -7.03 -36.82
N ASN A 269 -25.33 -8.26 -37.32
CA ASN A 269 -24.46 -9.35 -36.85
C ASN A 269 -22.99 -9.08 -37.21
N GLN A 270 -22.71 -8.63 -38.43
CA GLN A 270 -21.35 -8.23 -38.85
C GLN A 270 -20.79 -7.09 -38.00
N LEU A 271 -21.61 -6.07 -37.68
CA LEU A 271 -21.21 -4.96 -36.82
C LEU A 271 -20.94 -5.41 -35.39
N ARG A 272 -21.71 -6.36 -34.86
CA ARG A 272 -21.46 -6.94 -33.52
C ARG A 272 -20.14 -7.69 -33.47
N ASP A 273 -19.83 -8.49 -34.49
CA ASP A 273 -18.55 -9.19 -34.60
C ASP A 273 -17.39 -8.20 -34.72
N LYS A 274 -17.55 -7.14 -35.54
CA LYS A 274 -16.57 -6.06 -35.64
C LYS A 274 -16.35 -5.37 -34.29
N ILE A 275 -17.41 -5.01 -33.57
CA ILE A 275 -17.32 -4.37 -32.25
C ILE A 275 -16.59 -5.28 -31.25
N ASN A 276 -16.88 -6.58 -31.24
CA ASN A 276 -16.21 -7.53 -30.36
C ASN A 276 -14.70 -7.59 -30.66
N ASN A 277 -14.32 -7.68 -31.93
CA ASN A 277 -12.91 -7.67 -32.34
C ASN A 277 -12.22 -6.36 -31.96
N LEU A 278 -12.84 -5.20 -32.24
CA LEU A 278 -12.30 -3.90 -31.85
C LEU A 278 -12.14 -3.75 -30.33
N LYS A 279 -13.09 -4.26 -29.53
CA LYS A 279 -12.99 -4.26 -28.06
C LYS A 279 -11.84 -5.13 -27.57
N GLU A 280 -11.57 -6.25 -28.23
CA GLU A 280 -10.41 -7.10 -27.91
C GLU A 280 -9.08 -6.45 -28.31
N GLU A 281 -9.01 -5.76 -29.45
CA GLU A 281 -7.85 -4.97 -29.85
C GLU A 281 -7.60 -3.82 -28.88
N GLN A 282 -8.65 -3.10 -28.49
CA GLN A 282 -8.60 -1.99 -27.55
C GLN A 282 -8.00 -2.41 -26.20
N LYS A 283 -8.43 -3.56 -25.66
CA LYS A 283 -7.86 -4.14 -24.42
C LYS A 283 -6.37 -4.46 -24.54
N LYS A 284 -5.88 -4.71 -25.76
CA LYS A 284 -4.50 -5.12 -26.03
C LYS A 284 -3.55 -3.96 -26.32
N VAL A 285 -4.04 -2.74 -26.55
CA VAL A 285 -3.20 -1.58 -26.96
C VAL A 285 -2.00 -1.39 -26.04
N PHE A 286 -2.20 -1.35 -24.72
CA PHE A 286 -1.14 -1.13 -23.72
C PHE A 286 -0.57 -2.41 -23.12
N THR A 287 -0.99 -3.59 -23.59
CA THR A 287 -0.48 -4.89 -23.14
C THR A 287 0.22 -5.66 -24.26
N ASN A 288 0.16 -5.18 -25.51
CA ASN A 288 0.86 -5.79 -26.61
C ASN A 288 2.39 -5.68 -26.44
N ILE A 289 3.11 -6.60 -27.08
CA ILE A 289 4.57 -6.69 -26.95
C ILE A 289 5.29 -5.49 -27.56
N SER A 290 4.71 -4.85 -28.57
CA SER A 290 5.31 -3.68 -29.24
C SER A 290 5.40 -2.49 -28.28
N PHE A 291 4.31 -2.16 -27.60
CA PHE A 291 4.25 -1.12 -26.58
C PHE A 291 5.24 -1.42 -25.44
N GLN A 292 5.22 -2.65 -24.94
CA GLN A 292 6.09 -3.05 -23.85
C GLN A 292 7.58 -2.92 -24.25
N ASN A 293 7.95 -3.35 -25.45
CA ASN A 293 9.33 -3.24 -25.95
C ASN A 293 9.74 -1.79 -26.21
N GLU A 294 8.89 -0.95 -26.80
CA GLU A 294 9.20 0.47 -27.05
C GLU A 294 9.49 1.20 -25.72
N ILE A 295 8.62 1.02 -24.71
CA ILE A 295 8.84 1.60 -23.39
C ILE A 295 10.06 1.00 -22.70
N PHE A 296 10.28 -0.32 -22.80
CA PHE A 296 11.40 -0.96 -22.12
C PHE A 296 12.74 -0.54 -22.71
N ASN A 297 12.82 -0.36 -24.03
CA ASN A 297 14.01 0.17 -24.70
C ASN A 297 14.27 1.62 -24.27
N TRP A 298 13.24 2.47 -24.26
CA TRP A 298 13.35 3.82 -23.69
C TRP A 298 13.90 3.79 -22.27
N PHE A 299 13.40 2.88 -21.43
CA PHE A 299 13.85 2.75 -20.05
C PHE A 299 15.32 2.37 -19.97
N ILE A 300 15.78 1.39 -20.74
CA ILE A 300 17.20 1.02 -20.80
C ILE A 300 18.05 2.22 -21.23
N ASP A 301 17.64 2.91 -22.31
CA ASP A 301 18.36 4.06 -22.84
C ASP A 301 18.44 5.19 -21.82
N ALA A 302 17.34 5.45 -21.10
CA ALA A 302 17.30 6.42 -20.03
C ALA A 302 18.29 6.10 -18.90
N ILE A 303 18.38 4.83 -18.48
CA ILE A 303 19.32 4.40 -17.45
C ILE A 303 20.77 4.52 -17.92
N ASN A 304 21.08 4.08 -19.14
CA ASN A 304 22.42 4.16 -19.72
C ASN A 304 22.87 5.62 -19.90
N LYS A 305 22.01 6.48 -20.46
CA LYS A 305 22.29 7.92 -20.71
C LYS A 305 22.58 8.71 -19.43
N THR A 306 22.25 8.17 -18.26
CA THR A 306 22.31 8.89 -16.97
C THR A 306 23.14 8.18 -15.91
N ASP A 307 23.86 7.11 -16.27
CA ASP A 307 24.63 6.28 -15.33
C ASP A 307 23.80 5.89 -14.09
N ALA A 308 22.53 5.52 -14.31
CA ALA A 308 21.59 5.26 -13.23
C ALA A 308 21.70 3.84 -12.66
N PHE A 309 22.71 3.05 -13.06
CA PHE A 309 22.97 1.73 -12.52
C PHE A 309 23.39 1.79 -11.04
N PRO A 310 22.90 0.87 -10.19
CA PRO A 310 23.42 0.73 -8.83
C PRO A 310 24.87 0.25 -8.82
N ASP A 311 25.60 0.59 -7.77
CA ASP A 311 27.01 0.19 -7.62
C ASP A 311 27.19 -1.34 -7.55
N ILE A 312 26.19 -2.05 -7.03
CA ILE A 312 26.17 -3.53 -6.95
C ILE A 312 25.90 -4.21 -8.30
N TYR A 313 25.35 -3.50 -9.29
CA TYR A 313 25.12 -4.00 -10.65
C TYR A 313 25.65 -2.98 -11.67
N PRO A 314 26.97 -2.78 -11.77
CA PRO A 314 27.53 -1.75 -12.63
C PRO A 314 27.31 -2.09 -14.12
N GLU A 315 27.10 -1.04 -14.92
CA GLU A 315 26.76 -1.15 -16.36
C GLU A 315 27.77 -2.00 -17.14
N ASN A 316 29.06 -1.90 -16.82
CA ASN A 316 30.10 -2.66 -17.50
C ASN A 316 29.89 -4.18 -17.41
N ASN A 317 29.36 -4.66 -16.29
CA ASN A 317 29.22 -6.09 -15.98
C ASN A 317 27.78 -6.60 -16.12
N PHE A 318 26.79 -5.73 -16.04
CA PHE A 318 25.37 -6.09 -16.03
C PHE A 318 24.58 -5.36 -17.10
N LYS A 319 23.53 -6.01 -17.61
CA LYS A 319 22.52 -5.40 -18.47
C LYS A 319 21.14 -5.52 -17.83
N ILE A 320 20.24 -4.65 -18.21
CA ILE A 320 18.85 -4.68 -17.77
C ILE A 320 18.06 -5.57 -18.73
N ILE A 321 17.27 -6.49 -18.17
CA ILE A 321 16.37 -7.37 -18.92
C ILE A 321 14.96 -7.32 -18.32
N PRO A 322 13.90 -7.67 -19.09
CA PRO A 322 12.55 -7.78 -18.55
C PRO A 322 12.49 -8.69 -17.32
N GLY A 323 11.72 -8.28 -16.30
CA GLY A 323 11.68 -8.99 -15.02
C GLY A 323 10.63 -10.09 -14.91
N SER A 324 9.87 -10.39 -15.98
CA SER A 324 8.93 -11.51 -16.02
C SER A 324 9.66 -12.84 -16.24
N GLU A 325 9.32 -13.85 -15.43
CA GLU A 325 9.87 -15.21 -15.53
C GLU A 325 8.97 -16.15 -16.35
N LYS A 326 7.71 -15.78 -16.57
CA LYS A 326 6.75 -16.54 -17.36
C LYS A 326 6.57 -15.90 -18.72
N ASP A 327 6.55 -16.73 -19.76
CA ASP A 327 6.12 -16.32 -21.09
C ASP A 327 4.71 -15.73 -20.99
N ASN A 328 4.54 -14.49 -21.47
CA ASN A 328 3.32 -13.64 -21.45
C ASN A 328 3.05 -12.77 -20.21
N ASP A 329 3.91 -12.75 -19.18
CA ASP A 329 3.74 -11.77 -18.10
C ASP A 329 4.19 -10.38 -18.56
N ALA A 330 3.29 -9.39 -18.41
CA ALA A 330 3.58 -8.00 -18.77
C ALA A 330 4.68 -7.41 -17.87
N PHE A 331 5.77 -6.95 -18.49
CA PHE A 331 6.89 -6.29 -17.82
C PHE A 331 6.79 -4.75 -17.86
N VAL A 332 5.90 -4.22 -18.70
CA VAL A 332 5.47 -2.82 -18.66
C VAL A 332 3.97 -2.76 -18.40
N THR A 333 3.54 -1.86 -17.52
CA THR A 333 2.11 -1.59 -17.29
C THR A 333 1.85 -0.10 -17.26
N TRP A 334 0.89 0.34 -18.07
CA TRP A 334 0.38 1.71 -18.08
C TRP A 334 -0.97 1.78 -17.37
N ASN A 335 -1.10 2.69 -16.39
CA ASN A 335 -2.33 2.90 -15.66
C ASN A 335 -2.70 4.39 -15.63
N PRO A 336 -3.52 4.86 -16.58
CA PRO A 336 -4.02 6.22 -16.58
C PRO A 336 -5.15 6.35 -15.54
N LYS A 337 -4.84 6.89 -14.35
CA LYS A 337 -5.86 7.28 -13.35
C LYS A 337 -6.00 8.79 -13.34
N LYS A 338 -7.23 9.29 -13.14
CA LYS A 338 -7.52 10.73 -12.99
C LYS A 338 -6.58 11.34 -11.93
N GLY A 339 -5.58 12.10 -12.39
CA GLY A 339 -4.60 12.82 -11.56
C GLY A 339 -3.24 12.14 -11.36
N LEU A 340 -3.08 10.85 -11.69
CA LEU A 340 -1.83 10.09 -11.51
C LEU A 340 -1.71 9.05 -12.63
N ASN A 341 -1.03 9.40 -13.72
CA ASN A 341 -0.73 8.43 -14.76
C ASN A 341 0.55 7.67 -14.40
N GLU A 342 0.42 6.39 -14.09
CA GLU A 342 1.53 5.57 -13.61
C GLU A 342 2.05 4.65 -14.73
N LEU A 343 3.33 4.79 -15.07
CA LEU A 343 4.07 3.84 -15.87
C LEU A 343 4.91 2.94 -14.95
N LYS A 344 4.68 1.63 -15.02
CA LYS A 344 5.38 0.63 -14.20
C LYS A 344 6.23 -0.25 -15.08
N ILE A 345 7.48 -0.45 -14.69
CA ILE A 345 8.44 -1.27 -15.41
C ILE A 345 9.07 -2.26 -14.44
N VAL A 346 8.95 -3.54 -14.74
CA VAL A 346 9.54 -4.64 -13.95
C VAL A 346 10.75 -5.18 -14.69
N TYR A 347 11.89 -5.21 -14.03
CA TYR A 347 13.18 -5.51 -14.66
C TYR A 347 14.09 -6.35 -13.74
N LYS A 348 15.19 -6.87 -14.29
CA LYS A 348 16.27 -7.54 -13.58
C LYS A 348 17.61 -7.11 -14.15
N PHE A 349 18.66 -7.22 -13.35
CA PHE A 349 20.04 -7.16 -13.83
C PHE A 349 20.52 -8.57 -14.16
N GLU A 350 21.03 -8.78 -15.37
CA GLU A 350 21.66 -10.02 -15.81
C GLU A 350 23.14 -9.74 -16.09
N ASN A 351 24.03 -10.54 -15.53
CA ASN A 351 25.45 -10.40 -15.81
C ASN A 351 25.73 -10.72 -17.29
N LYS A 352 26.53 -9.87 -17.95
CA LYS A 352 26.79 -9.95 -19.40
C LYS A 352 27.57 -11.20 -19.80
N THR A 353 28.42 -11.75 -18.92
CA THR A 353 29.24 -12.93 -19.21
C THR A 353 28.64 -14.21 -18.62
N ASN A 354 28.10 -14.16 -17.41
CA ASN A 354 27.48 -15.31 -16.74
C ASN A 354 25.97 -15.10 -16.54
N LYS A 355 25.16 -15.57 -17.49
CA LYS A 355 23.69 -15.46 -17.46
C LYS A 355 23.01 -16.13 -16.26
N ILE A 356 23.72 -16.96 -15.48
CA ILE A 356 23.18 -17.55 -14.24
C ILE A 356 23.11 -16.50 -13.13
N ILE A 357 24.01 -15.51 -13.16
CA ILE A 357 24.06 -14.43 -12.17
C ILE A 357 23.02 -13.38 -12.57
N LYS A 358 21.90 -13.37 -11.85
CA LYS A 358 20.81 -12.41 -12.01
C LYS A 358 20.43 -11.79 -10.66
N SER A 359 19.99 -10.54 -10.69
CA SER A 359 19.32 -9.94 -9.54
C SER A 359 17.92 -10.56 -9.36
N GLU A 360 17.38 -10.36 -8.16
CA GLU A 360 15.94 -10.46 -7.94
C GLU A 360 15.16 -9.43 -8.79
N SER A 361 13.86 -9.64 -9.00
CA SER A 361 13.01 -8.72 -9.76
C SER A 361 12.90 -7.36 -9.07
N GLN A 362 13.12 -6.31 -9.85
CA GLN A 362 12.99 -4.92 -9.44
C GLN A 362 11.83 -4.23 -10.15
N ILE A 363 11.38 -3.11 -9.61
CA ILE A 363 10.32 -2.30 -10.23
C ILE A 363 10.65 -0.82 -10.18
N LYS A 364 10.42 -0.13 -11.29
CA LYS A 364 10.43 1.32 -11.36
C LYS A 364 9.04 1.83 -11.70
N ILE A 365 8.57 2.81 -10.94
CA ILE A 365 7.30 3.50 -11.17
C ILE A 365 7.62 4.95 -11.53
N PHE A 366 7.06 5.41 -12.64
CA PHE A 366 7.12 6.79 -13.08
C PHE A 366 5.71 7.39 -13.09
N THR A 367 5.61 8.65 -12.71
CA THR A 367 4.41 9.47 -12.90
C THR A 367 4.63 10.38 -14.10
N LEU A 368 3.76 10.28 -15.10
CA LEU A 368 3.90 10.97 -16.39
C LEU A 368 2.73 11.91 -16.67
N GLU A 369 2.99 12.96 -17.46
CA GLU A 369 2.00 13.96 -17.88
C GLU A 369 1.65 13.69 -19.35
N VAL A 370 0.72 12.78 -19.58
CA VAL A 370 0.28 12.33 -20.91
C VAL A 370 -1.06 12.93 -21.28
#